data_AF-A0A151BDK9-F1
#
_entry.id   AF-A0A151BDK9-F1
#
_cell.length_a   1.000
_cell.length_b   1.000
_cell.length_c   1.000
_cell.angle_alpha   90.00
_cell.angle_beta   90.00
_cell.angle_gamma   90.00
#
_symmetry.space_group_name_H-M   'P 1'
#
loop_
_entity.id
_entity.type
_entity.pdbx_description
1 polymer ?
#
loop_
_entity_poly.entity_id
_entity_poly.type
_entity_poly.pdbx_seq_one_letter_code
_entity_poly.pdbx_strand_id
1 'polypeptide(L)'
;MLYAVILTLLIVPVIFIGGASASPKPTGHIIYFYDVDRDGNTAITITVLYSGLTRGSSWVVVPAYTNWTYETSGGNLSHVEVKKILRNNSEDPFWKNFTFTFTSKLEFLNLTISYVVPLYTFILEPNGIFYSSQIEYKSDLEGIAEVLLPEGSVVSSKSVKIITGPKVESPSDLTIMPFPGKRVMVRCSTEPNCRIMIPFILKNALMVEENYTLGIFTFHTAPRYADYAKRFLELYNRSLPIYEDVFGVHVESINVTFFLPSPEELLGGLGGYVPFFGKKPGDIHLNIFYLRTMSGFLEIIALHELTHQMVWYAGIGPSRLWVHEGMAEYFSLEIADILGYRDAVEAHRRDLEMVLSSIGEKYGFVQTWSIGSTPSNVIAYYAASYKVFKTLGDKYGGLEYYKKFFRVIKDMPCKDDDTSIMTALGMAAGNVSEVLDMFRRWGFSGVKSIEEVVIILEKARKVVEGLSVLLQPFKFLSELLLSIALEAYHMGQYSRALLYASSSMTIAENALLLSIVTYGTLTVLIFKVVSKRLKPKPVRPVIMFCPNCGSRLPSDALFCPYCGYSLKLLKTRS
;
A
#
# COMPACT_ATOMS: atom_id res chain seq x y z
N MET A 1 -12.17 1.57 -27.34
CA MET A 1 -12.59 1.17 -28.70
C MET A 1 -11.54 0.20 -29.22
N LEU A 2 -11.81 -1.10 -29.08
CA LEU A 2 -12.27 -1.97 -30.17
C LEU A 2 -11.25 -2.03 -31.31
N TYR A 3 -10.49 -3.13 -31.41
CA TYR A 3 -10.43 -3.92 -32.64
C TYR A 3 -10.05 -5.36 -32.30
N ALA A 4 -10.95 -6.25 -32.71
CA ALA A 4 -10.83 -7.68 -32.68
C ALA A 4 -9.94 -8.17 -33.82
N VAL A 5 -9.23 -9.29 -33.59
CA VAL A 5 -8.84 -10.21 -34.65
C VAL A 5 -9.35 -11.59 -34.27
N ILE A 6 -10.20 -12.09 -35.16
CA ILE A 6 -10.84 -13.40 -35.19
C ILE A 6 -9.78 -14.41 -35.64
N LEU A 7 -9.62 -15.50 -34.89
CA LEU A 7 -9.12 -16.76 -35.44
C LEU A 7 -9.99 -17.91 -34.91
N THR A 8 -11.06 -18.17 -35.65
CA THR A 8 -11.86 -19.40 -35.56
C THR A 8 -11.10 -20.54 -36.22
N LEU A 9 -10.75 -21.57 -35.46
CA LEU A 9 -10.41 -22.90 -35.98
C LEU A 9 -11.15 -23.96 -35.16
N LEU A 10 -12.00 -24.69 -35.88
CA LEU A 10 -12.79 -25.86 -35.53
C LEU A 10 -12.24 -26.70 -34.37
N ILE A 11 -12.98 -26.75 -33.26
CA ILE A 11 -12.91 -27.84 -32.29
C ILE A 11 -14.29 -28.51 -32.26
N VAL A 12 -14.30 -29.77 -32.68
CA VAL A 12 -15.42 -30.71 -32.58
C VAL A 12 -15.86 -30.77 -31.11
N PRO A 13 -17.17 -30.69 -30.79
CA PRO A 13 -17.61 -30.90 -29.42
C PRO A 13 -17.45 -32.38 -29.08
N VAL A 14 -16.32 -32.74 -28.46
CA VAL A 14 -16.23 -33.97 -27.68
C VAL A 14 -17.12 -33.73 -26.47
N ILE A 15 -18.32 -34.31 -26.51
CA ILE A 15 -19.18 -34.47 -25.35
C ILE A 15 -18.41 -35.38 -24.39
N PHE A 16 -17.60 -34.77 -23.52
CA PHE A 16 -17.18 -35.42 -22.29
C PHE A 16 -18.43 -35.53 -21.44
N ILE A 17 -18.99 -36.74 -21.39
CA ILE A 17 -19.81 -37.17 -20.27
C ILE A 17 -18.85 -37.19 -19.08
N GLY A 18 -18.66 -36.03 -18.46
CA GLY A 18 -18.04 -35.93 -17.14
C GLY A 18 -18.98 -36.67 -16.21
N GLY A 19 -18.65 -37.93 -15.90
CA GLY A 19 -19.19 -38.58 -14.73
C GLY A 19 -18.92 -37.64 -13.55
N ALA A 20 -19.99 -37.12 -12.96
CA ALA A 20 -19.90 -36.44 -11.68
C ALA A 20 -19.29 -37.43 -10.70
N SER A 21 -17.98 -37.31 -10.46
CA SER A 21 -17.33 -38.03 -9.39
C SER A 21 -17.89 -37.43 -8.12
N ALA A 22 -18.87 -38.12 -7.51
CA ALA A 22 -19.36 -37.77 -6.20
C ALA A 22 -18.15 -37.67 -5.28
N SER A 23 -18.00 -36.54 -4.57
CA SER A 23 -16.97 -36.44 -3.53
C SER A 23 -17.12 -37.63 -2.58
N PRO A 24 -16.03 -38.33 -2.23
CA PRO A 24 -16.12 -39.49 -1.34
C PRO A 24 -16.80 -39.05 -0.05
N LYS A 25 -17.77 -39.84 0.43
CA LYS A 25 -18.42 -39.56 1.72
C LYS A 25 -17.35 -39.49 2.82
N PRO A 26 -17.42 -38.50 3.72
CA PRO A 26 -16.50 -38.42 4.85
C PRO A 26 -16.51 -39.74 5.63
N THR A 27 -15.33 -40.22 5.99
CA THR A 27 -15.16 -41.47 6.75
C THR A 27 -15.08 -41.22 8.26
N GLY A 28 -15.02 -39.95 8.65
CA GLY A 28 -14.96 -39.49 10.03
C GLY A 28 -15.12 -37.97 10.14
N HIS A 29 -15.02 -37.46 11.37
CA HIS A 29 -15.11 -36.03 11.68
C HIS A 29 -13.86 -35.57 12.42
N ILE A 30 -13.52 -34.29 12.29
CA ILE A 30 -12.51 -33.62 13.10
C ILE A 30 -13.08 -32.32 13.67
N ILE A 31 -12.91 -32.11 14.97
CA ILE A 31 -13.41 -30.94 15.68
C ILE A 31 -12.23 -30.20 16.29
N TYR A 32 -12.06 -28.93 15.92
CA TYR A 32 -11.14 -28.00 16.57
C TYR A 32 -11.91 -27.16 17.57
N PHE A 33 -11.70 -27.41 18.85
CA PHE A 33 -12.31 -26.65 19.93
C PHE A 33 -11.29 -25.67 20.52
N TYR A 34 -11.67 -24.40 20.58
CA TYR A 34 -10.87 -23.31 21.14
C TYR A 34 -11.61 -22.69 22.32
N ASP A 35 -11.06 -22.82 23.52
CA ASP A 35 -11.59 -22.19 24.73
C ASP A 35 -10.74 -20.97 25.09
N VAL A 36 -11.29 -19.77 24.84
CA VAL A 36 -10.60 -18.50 25.05
C VAL A 36 -10.98 -17.89 26.39
N ASP A 37 -10.01 -17.77 27.30
CA ASP A 37 -10.22 -17.14 28.59
C ASP A 37 -10.30 -15.61 28.51
N ARG A 38 -10.65 -14.96 29.62
CA ARG A 38 -10.75 -13.49 29.72
C ARG A 38 -9.45 -12.75 29.38
N ASP A 39 -8.32 -13.44 29.47
CA ASP A 39 -7.01 -12.87 29.27
C ASP A 39 -6.45 -13.11 27.86
N GLY A 40 -7.20 -13.83 27.03
CA GLY A 40 -6.84 -14.17 25.66
C GLY A 40 -5.97 -15.43 25.56
N ASN A 41 -5.71 -16.13 26.67
CA ASN A 41 -5.10 -17.45 26.61
C ASN A 41 -6.12 -18.42 26.01
N THR A 42 -5.64 -19.34 25.19
CA THR A 42 -6.51 -20.28 24.49
C THR A 42 -6.07 -21.70 24.79
N ALA A 43 -7.00 -22.50 25.32
CA ALA A 43 -6.86 -23.94 25.36
C ALA A 43 -7.44 -24.51 24.05
N ILE A 44 -6.66 -25.36 23.38
CA ILE A 44 -7.02 -25.95 22.10
C ILE A 44 -7.15 -27.46 22.28
N THR A 45 -8.28 -28.00 21.83
CA THR A 45 -8.55 -29.43 21.80
C THR A 45 -8.93 -29.82 20.38
N ILE A 46 -8.18 -30.76 19.80
CA ILE A 46 -8.47 -31.32 18.47
C ILE A 46 -8.97 -32.75 18.67
N THR A 47 -10.20 -33.02 18.23
CA THR A 47 -10.83 -34.33 18.37
C THR A 47 -11.02 -34.96 17.00
N VAL A 48 -10.38 -36.09 16.75
CA VAL A 48 -10.53 -36.89 15.51
C VAL A 48 -11.40 -38.10 15.81
N LEU A 49 -12.52 -38.23 15.07
CA LEU A 49 -13.53 -39.25 15.26
C LEU A 49 -13.67 -40.11 14.00
N TYR A 50 -13.47 -41.42 14.14
CA TYR A 50 -13.82 -42.41 13.13
C TYR A 50 -14.88 -43.38 13.68
N SER A 51 -15.86 -43.75 12.86
CA SER A 51 -16.91 -44.72 13.22
C SER A 51 -17.11 -45.73 12.07
N GLY A 52 -17.37 -46.99 12.41
CA GLY A 52 -17.54 -48.09 11.46
C GLY A 52 -16.23 -48.62 10.87
N LEU A 53 -15.07 -48.34 11.49
CA LEU A 53 -13.75 -48.77 11.00
C LEU A 53 -12.97 -49.54 12.07
N THR A 54 -12.54 -50.76 11.73
CA THR A 54 -11.67 -51.57 12.59
C THR A 54 -10.18 -51.22 12.48
N ARG A 55 -9.79 -50.54 11.40
CA ARG A 55 -8.44 -50.03 11.16
C ARG A 55 -8.46 -48.84 10.20
N GLY A 56 -7.47 -47.96 10.32
CA GLY A 56 -7.32 -46.83 9.41
C GLY A 56 -6.01 -46.06 9.62
N SER A 57 -5.80 -45.05 8.80
CA SER A 57 -4.69 -44.11 8.91
C SER A 57 -5.18 -42.69 8.69
N SER A 58 -4.60 -41.74 9.43
CA SER A 58 -4.93 -40.33 9.31
C SER A 58 -3.74 -39.46 9.66
N TRP A 59 -3.90 -38.15 9.47
CA TRP A 59 -2.94 -37.16 9.86
C TRP A 59 -3.62 -35.83 10.19
N VAL A 60 -2.98 -35.07 11.08
CA VAL A 60 -3.41 -33.74 11.51
C VAL A 60 -2.18 -32.88 11.82
N VAL A 61 -2.31 -31.57 11.67
CA VAL A 61 -1.25 -30.63 12.03
C VAL A 61 -1.27 -30.31 13.53
N VAL A 62 -0.09 -30.31 14.14
CA VAL A 62 0.14 -29.99 15.57
C VAL A 62 1.21 -28.91 15.71
N PRO A 63 1.19 -28.11 16.79
CA PRO A 63 2.16 -27.02 16.95
C PRO A 63 3.59 -27.53 17.20
N ALA A 64 4.57 -26.77 16.71
CA ALA A 64 6.00 -26.98 16.96
C ALA A 64 6.53 -26.16 18.14
N TYR A 65 5.82 -25.10 18.52
CA TYR A 65 6.25 -24.06 19.47
C TYR A 65 5.67 -24.22 20.88
N THR A 66 4.79 -25.20 21.09
CA THR A 66 4.26 -25.54 22.41
C THR A 66 4.16 -27.05 22.55
N ASN A 67 4.24 -27.54 23.77
CA ASN A 67 4.03 -28.95 24.07
C ASN A 67 2.53 -29.29 23.94
N TRP A 68 2.25 -30.50 23.49
CA TRP A 68 0.91 -31.03 23.33
C TRP A 68 0.88 -32.48 23.80
N THR A 69 -0.30 -32.94 24.21
CA THR A 69 -0.56 -34.32 24.61
C THR A 69 -1.65 -34.91 23.74
N TYR A 70 -1.73 -36.24 23.69
CA TYR A 70 -2.84 -36.92 23.04
C TYR A 70 -3.34 -38.10 23.88
N GLU A 71 -4.64 -38.37 23.77
CA GLU A 71 -5.33 -39.48 24.40
C GLU A 71 -6.24 -40.18 23.39
N THR A 72 -6.43 -41.49 23.55
CA THR A 72 -7.31 -42.28 22.68
C THR A 72 -8.36 -43.03 23.47
N SER A 73 -9.58 -43.06 22.94
CA SER A 73 -10.66 -43.93 23.39
C SER A 73 -11.27 -44.67 22.19
N GLY A 74 -11.83 -45.86 22.44
CA GLY A 74 -12.43 -46.69 21.39
C GLY A 74 -11.45 -47.53 20.55
N GLY A 75 -10.21 -47.07 20.40
CA GLY A 75 -9.14 -47.76 19.64
C GLY A 75 -7.75 -47.37 20.13
N ASN A 76 -6.73 -48.06 19.61
CA ASN A 76 -5.32 -47.82 19.93
C ASN A 76 -4.55 -47.38 18.69
N LEU A 77 -3.59 -46.47 18.88
CA LEU A 77 -2.64 -46.11 17.83
C LEU A 77 -1.55 -47.18 17.73
N SER A 78 -1.35 -47.74 16.54
CA SER A 78 -0.36 -48.78 16.26
C SER A 78 0.93 -48.22 15.63
N HIS A 79 0.83 -47.10 14.93
CA HIS A 79 1.97 -46.35 14.39
C HIS A 79 1.70 -44.87 14.60
N VAL A 80 2.72 -44.15 15.07
CA VAL A 80 2.66 -42.71 15.35
C VAL A 80 3.96 -42.10 14.89
N GLU A 81 3.86 -41.05 14.08
CA GLU A 81 5.01 -40.34 13.55
C GLU A 81 4.74 -38.83 13.52
N VAL A 82 5.70 -38.03 13.98
CA VAL A 82 5.65 -36.56 13.91
C VAL A 82 6.70 -36.10 12.92
N LYS A 83 6.27 -35.66 11.74
CA LYS A 83 7.14 -35.18 10.66
C LYS A 83 7.21 -33.67 10.61
N LYS A 84 8.38 -33.17 10.22
CA LYS A 84 8.57 -31.79 9.80
C LYS A 84 7.76 -31.53 8.54
N ILE A 85 7.09 -30.39 8.45
CA ILE A 85 6.43 -29.94 7.23
C ILE A 85 7.46 -29.12 6.46
N LEU A 86 7.62 -29.41 5.17
CA LEU A 86 8.44 -28.59 4.28
C LEU A 86 7.52 -27.67 3.48
N ARG A 87 7.66 -26.35 3.66
CA ARG A 87 7.02 -25.32 2.84
C ARG A 87 8.10 -24.60 2.05
N ASN A 88 7.97 -24.56 0.72
CA ASN A 88 8.95 -23.92 -0.17
C ASN A 88 10.41 -24.34 0.09
N ASN A 89 10.65 -25.65 0.28
CA ASN A 89 11.97 -26.22 0.61
C ASN A 89 12.59 -25.77 1.94
N SER A 90 11.80 -25.17 2.83
CA SER A 90 12.18 -24.81 4.20
C SER A 90 11.27 -25.51 5.22
N GLU A 91 11.81 -25.83 6.40
CA GLU A 91 11.01 -26.39 7.49
C GLU A 91 10.01 -25.35 8.02
N ASP A 92 8.74 -25.73 8.17
CA ASP A 92 7.73 -24.89 8.78
C ASP A 92 8.07 -24.68 10.27
N PRO A 93 8.30 -23.43 10.72
CA PRO A 93 8.73 -23.17 12.08
C PRO A 93 7.60 -23.28 13.11
N PHE A 94 6.33 -23.34 12.66
CA PHE A 94 5.16 -23.32 13.53
C PHE A 94 4.46 -24.67 13.64
N TRP A 95 4.55 -25.51 12.62
CA TRP A 95 3.66 -26.67 12.46
C TRP A 95 4.39 -27.96 12.10
N LYS A 96 3.94 -29.07 12.68
CA LYS A 96 4.40 -30.44 12.37
C LYS A 96 3.23 -31.30 11.94
N ASN A 97 3.49 -32.29 11.10
CA ASN A 97 2.51 -33.28 10.69
C ASN A 97 2.51 -34.45 11.67
N PHE A 98 1.42 -34.65 12.38
CA PHE A 98 1.17 -35.82 13.21
C PHE A 98 0.41 -36.87 12.41
N THR A 99 1.11 -37.88 11.92
CA THR A 99 0.57 -39.01 11.16
C THR A 99 0.43 -40.24 12.07
N PHE A 100 -0.69 -40.94 11.97
CA PHE A 100 -0.94 -42.12 12.78
C PHE A 100 -1.73 -43.21 12.03
N THR A 101 -1.58 -44.45 12.48
CA THR A 101 -2.46 -45.57 12.14
C THR A 101 -3.11 -46.11 13.40
N PHE A 102 -4.35 -46.57 13.28
CA PHE A 102 -5.13 -47.06 14.40
C PHE A 102 -5.77 -48.41 14.13
N THR A 103 -6.05 -49.13 15.20
CA THR A 103 -6.92 -50.30 15.21
C THR A 103 -7.98 -50.15 16.30
N SER A 104 -9.20 -50.60 16.01
CA SER A 104 -10.32 -50.54 16.93
C SER A 104 -11.12 -51.84 16.91
N LYS A 105 -11.31 -52.43 18.08
CA LYS A 105 -12.24 -53.56 18.26
C LYS A 105 -13.70 -53.12 18.34
N LEU A 106 -13.94 -51.85 18.67
CA LEU A 106 -15.26 -51.26 18.83
C LEU A 106 -15.72 -50.52 17.57
N GLU A 107 -14.98 -50.68 16.46
CA GLU A 107 -15.20 -49.98 15.19
C GLU A 107 -15.24 -48.45 15.32
N PHE A 108 -14.61 -47.92 16.36
CA PHE A 108 -14.64 -46.50 16.72
C PHE A 108 -13.26 -46.06 17.20
N LEU A 109 -12.84 -44.86 16.78
CA LEU A 109 -11.69 -44.16 17.33
C LEU A 109 -12.11 -42.75 17.72
N ASN A 110 -11.75 -42.35 18.93
CA ASN A 110 -11.71 -40.96 19.35
C ASN A 110 -10.30 -40.64 19.85
N LEU A 111 -9.59 -39.83 19.07
CA LEU A 111 -8.29 -39.28 19.38
C LEU A 111 -8.47 -37.82 19.77
N THR A 112 -8.05 -37.46 20.98
CA THR A 112 -8.08 -36.09 21.48
C THR A 112 -6.66 -35.59 21.64
N ILE A 113 -6.34 -34.43 21.05
CA ILE A 113 -5.04 -33.75 21.16
C ILE A 113 -5.26 -32.43 21.88
N SER A 114 -4.47 -32.13 22.91
CA SER A 114 -4.66 -30.93 23.73
C SER A 114 -3.38 -30.13 23.92
N TYR A 115 -3.50 -28.80 23.88
CA TYR A 115 -2.42 -27.86 24.19
C TYR A 115 -2.97 -26.49 24.57
N VAL A 116 -2.14 -25.65 25.19
CA VAL A 116 -2.49 -24.28 25.59
C VAL A 116 -1.49 -23.32 24.98
N VAL A 117 -1.99 -22.18 24.52
CA VAL A 117 -1.16 -21.08 24.02
C VAL A 117 -1.57 -19.78 24.72
N PRO A 118 -0.65 -19.11 25.43
CA PRO A 118 -0.96 -17.83 26.05
C PRO A 118 -1.13 -16.73 25.00
N LEU A 119 -2.02 -15.78 25.27
CA LEU A 119 -2.28 -14.61 24.41
C LEU A 119 -2.52 -14.98 22.92
N TYR A 120 -3.17 -16.11 22.70
CA TYR A 120 -3.55 -16.62 21.38
C TYR A 120 -4.85 -16.02 20.86
N THR A 121 -5.50 -15.19 21.65
CA THR A 121 -6.53 -14.24 21.24
C THR A 121 -6.08 -12.87 21.70
N PHE A 122 -6.05 -11.90 20.78
CA PHE A 122 -5.65 -10.56 21.13
C PHE A 122 -6.87 -9.76 21.56
N ILE A 123 -6.78 -9.16 22.74
CA ILE A 123 -7.81 -8.32 23.34
C ILE A 123 -7.19 -6.96 23.63
N LEU A 124 -7.72 -5.92 22.99
CA LEU A 124 -7.48 -4.51 23.31
C LEU A 124 -8.84 -3.89 23.56
N GLU A 125 -9.24 -3.86 24.83
CA GLU A 125 -10.59 -3.58 25.25
C GLU A 125 -11.14 -2.29 24.62
N PRO A 126 -12.42 -2.27 24.19
CA PRO A 126 -13.38 -3.36 24.26
C PRO A 126 -13.26 -4.37 23.11
N ASN A 127 -12.31 -4.21 22.19
CA ASN A 127 -12.21 -5.01 20.99
C ASN A 127 -11.33 -6.24 21.20
N GLY A 128 -11.63 -7.32 20.48
CA GLY A 128 -10.78 -8.49 20.45
C GLY A 128 -10.81 -9.18 19.10
N ILE A 129 -9.76 -9.92 18.79
CA ILE A 129 -9.66 -10.73 17.59
C ILE A 129 -9.10 -12.11 17.93
N PHE A 130 -9.91 -13.12 17.66
CA PHE A 130 -9.45 -14.51 17.65
C PHE A 130 -8.95 -14.85 16.25
N TYR A 131 -7.78 -15.48 16.17
CA TYR A 131 -7.20 -15.98 14.93
C TYR A 131 -6.68 -17.39 15.18
N SER A 132 -7.28 -18.37 14.51
CA SER A 132 -7.05 -19.79 14.80
C SER A 132 -5.63 -20.26 14.46
N SER A 133 -5.29 -21.44 14.99
CA SER A 133 -4.19 -22.25 14.45
C SER A 133 -4.43 -22.61 13.00
N GLN A 134 -3.38 -23.09 12.34
CA GLN A 134 -3.52 -23.73 11.05
C GLN A 134 -4.47 -24.92 11.19
N ILE A 135 -5.62 -24.88 10.50
CA ILE A 135 -6.58 -25.97 10.46
C ILE A 135 -6.24 -26.80 9.23
N GLU A 136 -5.58 -27.93 9.46
CA GLU A 136 -5.07 -28.78 8.40
C GLU A 136 -5.06 -30.24 8.84
N TYR A 137 -5.71 -31.08 8.04
CA TYR A 137 -6.02 -32.47 8.35
C TYR A 137 -6.32 -33.24 7.06
N LYS A 138 -6.40 -34.57 7.16
CA LYS A 138 -6.69 -35.45 6.03
C LYS A 138 -8.07 -35.16 5.41
N SER A 139 -8.12 -35.01 4.09
CA SER A 139 -9.31 -34.57 3.34
C SER A 139 -10.50 -35.53 3.35
N ASP A 140 -10.39 -36.72 3.94
CA ASP A 140 -11.48 -37.69 4.10
C ASP A 140 -12.27 -37.49 5.41
N LEU A 141 -11.93 -36.47 6.19
CA LEU A 141 -12.60 -36.02 7.40
C LEU A 141 -13.46 -34.79 7.12
N GLU A 142 -14.63 -34.74 7.74
CA GLU A 142 -15.44 -33.52 7.81
C GLU A 142 -14.97 -32.66 8.99
N GLY A 143 -14.57 -31.42 8.73
CA GLY A 143 -13.99 -30.54 9.74
C GLY A 143 -14.98 -29.53 10.29
N ILE A 144 -14.90 -29.31 11.60
CA ILE A 144 -15.70 -28.34 12.34
C ILE A 144 -14.76 -27.56 13.25
N ALA A 145 -14.98 -26.25 13.35
CA ALA A 145 -14.35 -25.43 14.36
C ALA A 145 -15.40 -24.87 15.31
N GLU A 146 -15.07 -24.88 16.60
CA GLU A 146 -15.87 -24.35 17.69
C GLU A 146 -14.99 -23.42 18.52
N VAL A 147 -15.38 -22.15 18.60
CA VAL A 147 -14.63 -21.12 19.32
C VAL A 147 -15.51 -20.57 20.43
N LEU A 148 -15.15 -20.86 21.67
CA LEU A 148 -15.79 -20.33 22.86
C LEU A 148 -15.07 -19.05 23.29
N LEU A 149 -15.73 -17.91 23.06
CA LEU A 149 -15.18 -16.60 23.36
C LEU A 149 -15.35 -16.21 24.84
N PRO A 150 -14.61 -15.19 25.32
CA PRO A 150 -14.70 -14.75 26.71
C PRO A 150 -16.11 -14.29 27.13
N GLU A 151 -16.31 -14.17 28.44
CA GLU A 151 -17.57 -13.63 29.00
C GLU A 151 -17.84 -12.22 28.44
N GLY A 152 -19.10 -11.97 28.05
CA GLY A 152 -19.51 -10.66 27.56
C GLY A 152 -19.18 -10.39 26.09
N SER A 153 -18.56 -11.34 25.39
CA SER A 153 -18.27 -11.23 23.96
C SER A 153 -19.53 -11.11 23.10
N VAL A 154 -19.46 -10.26 22.09
CA VAL A 154 -20.45 -10.09 21.04
C VAL A 154 -19.77 -10.18 19.69
N VAL A 155 -20.33 -11.01 18.81
CA VAL A 155 -19.79 -11.29 17.49
C VAL A 155 -20.79 -10.87 16.44
N SER A 156 -20.31 -10.21 15.38
CA SER A 156 -21.09 -9.96 14.18
C SER A 156 -20.87 -11.11 13.20
N SER A 157 -21.95 -11.74 12.71
CA SER A 157 -21.83 -12.83 11.73
C SER A 157 -21.11 -12.40 10.45
N LYS A 158 -21.20 -11.11 10.08
CA LYS A 158 -20.53 -10.56 8.89
C LYS A 158 -19.01 -10.38 9.06
N SER A 159 -18.52 -10.30 10.30
CA SER A 159 -17.10 -10.09 10.59
C SER A 159 -16.31 -11.39 10.73
N VAL A 160 -16.97 -12.54 10.88
CA VAL A 160 -16.29 -13.84 10.90
C VAL A 160 -15.77 -14.17 9.49
N LYS A 161 -14.49 -14.52 9.39
CA LYS A 161 -13.82 -14.85 8.13
C LYS A 161 -13.13 -16.20 8.20
N ILE A 162 -13.22 -16.96 7.11
CA ILE A 162 -12.36 -18.09 6.80
C ILE A 162 -11.33 -17.64 5.78
N ILE A 163 -10.07 -17.96 6.05
CA ILE A 163 -8.91 -17.60 5.22
C ILE A 163 -8.30 -18.89 4.68
N THR A 164 -8.29 -19.04 3.36
CA THR A 164 -7.74 -20.21 2.65
C THR A 164 -6.78 -19.73 1.57
N GLY A 165 -5.49 -19.73 1.89
CA GLY A 165 -4.48 -19.07 1.05
C GLY A 165 -4.80 -17.57 0.88
N PRO A 166 -4.92 -17.05 -0.36
CA PRO A 166 -5.24 -15.64 -0.60
C PRO A 166 -6.75 -15.33 -0.50
N LYS A 167 -7.61 -16.34 -0.34
CA LYS A 167 -9.06 -16.17 -0.32
C LYS A 167 -9.55 -15.86 1.09
N VAL A 168 -10.46 -14.88 1.19
CA VAL A 168 -11.10 -14.45 2.43
C VAL A 168 -12.61 -14.48 2.21
N GLU A 169 -13.30 -15.36 2.91
CA GLU A 169 -14.72 -15.60 2.70
C GLU A 169 -15.45 -15.65 4.04
N SER A 170 -16.76 -15.40 4.02
CA SER A 170 -17.59 -15.62 5.21
C SER A 170 -18.07 -17.08 5.22
N PRO A 171 -18.04 -17.78 6.37
CA PRO A 171 -18.56 -19.15 6.48
C PRO A 171 -20.05 -19.23 6.11
N SER A 172 -20.41 -20.22 5.30
CA SER A 172 -21.79 -20.41 4.81
C SER A 172 -22.73 -21.04 5.84
N ASP A 173 -22.18 -21.80 6.80
CA ASP A 173 -22.91 -22.56 7.82
C ASP A 173 -22.69 -22.03 9.24
N LEU A 174 -22.33 -20.74 9.35
CA LEU A 174 -22.00 -20.08 10.60
C LEU A 174 -23.15 -20.12 11.62
N THR A 175 -22.86 -20.68 12.79
CA THR A 175 -23.75 -20.66 13.96
C THR A 175 -23.10 -19.87 15.09
N ILE A 176 -23.82 -18.88 15.62
CA ILE A 176 -23.40 -18.12 16.81
C ILE A 176 -24.46 -18.34 17.88
N MET A 177 -24.08 -18.92 19.01
CA MET A 177 -25.01 -19.31 20.06
C MET A 177 -24.53 -18.94 21.46
N PRO A 178 -25.43 -18.53 22.38
CA PRO A 178 -25.09 -18.32 23.78
C PRO A 178 -24.57 -19.62 24.42
N PHE A 179 -23.63 -19.47 25.34
CA PHE A 179 -23.05 -20.56 26.12
C PHE A 179 -23.10 -20.23 27.62
N PRO A 180 -23.13 -21.23 28.53
CA PRO A 180 -23.04 -21.00 29.97
C PRO A 180 -21.94 -20.01 30.37
N GLY A 181 -22.21 -19.20 31.39
CA GLY A 181 -21.29 -18.14 31.85
C GLY A 181 -21.33 -16.86 31.00
N LYS A 182 -22.42 -16.60 30.27
CA LYS A 182 -22.57 -15.45 29.34
C LYS A 182 -21.46 -15.36 28.29
N ARG A 183 -20.93 -16.52 27.91
CA ARG A 183 -19.95 -16.68 26.83
C ARG A 183 -20.71 -16.92 25.52
N VAL A 184 -19.99 -16.81 24.40
CA VAL A 184 -20.56 -17.05 23.07
C VAL A 184 -19.74 -18.13 22.38
N MET A 185 -20.44 -19.11 21.82
CA MET A 185 -19.86 -20.14 20.96
C MET A 185 -20.07 -19.74 19.50
N VAL A 186 -18.98 -19.75 18.73
CA VAL A 186 -19.00 -19.61 17.27
C VAL A 186 -18.63 -20.95 16.65
N ARG A 187 -19.50 -21.49 15.81
CA ARG A 187 -19.31 -22.79 15.14
C ARG A 187 -19.45 -22.64 13.63
N CYS A 188 -18.56 -23.25 12.86
CA CYS A 188 -18.65 -23.36 11.41
C CYS A 188 -17.90 -24.59 10.90
N SER A 189 -18.25 -25.04 9.69
CA SER A 189 -17.49 -26.06 8.98
C SER A 189 -16.15 -25.50 8.50
N THR A 190 -15.18 -26.39 8.34
CA THR A 190 -13.84 -26.05 7.86
C THR A 190 -13.45 -26.94 6.69
N GLU A 191 -12.58 -26.42 5.84
CA GLU A 191 -11.85 -27.20 4.86
C GLU A 191 -10.38 -27.35 5.30
N PRO A 192 -9.65 -28.37 4.84
CA PRO A 192 -8.21 -28.44 5.06
C PRO A 192 -7.49 -27.19 4.54
N ASN A 193 -6.43 -26.79 5.23
CA ASN A 193 -5.60 -25.63 4.90
C ASN A 193 -6.36 -24.29 4.99
N CYS A 194 -7.12 -24.10 6.07
CA CYS A 194 -7.77 -22.83 6.37
C CYS A 194 -7.39 -22.28 7.75
N ARG A 195 -7.80 -21.04 8.00
CA ARG A 195 -7.81 -20.40 9.32
C ARG A 195 -9.09 -19.61 9.52
N ILE A 196 -9.49 -19.47 10.78
CA ILE A 196 -10.70 -18.73 11.15
C ILE A 196 -10.29 -17.48 11.92
N MET A 197 -10.91 -16.38 11.54
CA MET A 197 -10.75 -15.10 12.22
C MET A 197 -12.09 -14.60 12.71
N ILE A 198 -12.16 -14.27 14.00
CA ILE A 198 -13.39 -13.81 14.67
C ILE A 198 -13.08 -12.52 15.43
N PRO A 199 -13.38 -11.36 14.84
CA PRO A 199 -13.46 -10.10 15.57
C PRO A 199 -14.67 -10.12 16.51
N PHE A 200 -14.48 -9.65 17.75
CA PHE A 200 -15.53 -9.57 18.77
C PHE A 200 -15.39 -8.30 19.63
N ILE A 201 -16.46 -7.96 20.33
CA ILE A 201 -16.53 -6.83 21.27
C ILE A 201 -16.94 -7.35 22.65
N LEU A 202 -16.21 -6.97 23.69
CA LEU A 202 -16.55 -7.25 25.09
C LEU A 202 -17.51 -6.18 25.61
N LYS A 203 -18.78 -6.56 25.83
CA LYS A 203 -19.78 -5.67 26.42
C LYS A 203 -19.43 -5.33 27.85
N ASN A 204 -19.50 -4.03 28.18
CA ASN A 204 -19.22 -3.48 29.51
C ASN A 204 -17.77 -3.70 29.99
N ALA A 205 -16.84 -4.04 29.09
CA ALA A 205 -15.43 -4.02 29.42
C ALA A 205 -14.99 -2.56 29.64
N LEU A 206 -14.41 -2.29 30.81
CA LEU A 206 -13.68 -1.04 31.03
C LEU A 206 -12.37 -1.14 30.25
N MET A 207 -11.99 -0.07 29.56
CA MET A 207 -10.62 0.03 29.05
C MET A 207 -9.68 0.00 30.24
N VAL A 208 -8.84 -1.04 30.29
CA VAL A 208 -7.78 -1.18 31.28
C VAL A 208 -6.49 -0.95 30.53
N GLU A 209 -5.99 0.28 30.60
CA GLU A 209 -4.74 0.69 29.97
C GLU A 209 -3.80 1.21 31.04
N GLU A 210 -2.54 0.79 30.98
CA GLU A 210 -1.46 1.27 31.83
C GLU A 210 -0.35 1.88 30.97
N ASN A 211 0.38 2.81 31.59
CA ASN A 211 1.51 3.48 30.97
C ASN A 211 2.80 2.89 31.52
N TYR A 212 3.65 2.39 30.65
CA TYR A 212 5.00 1.96 30.97
C TYR A 212 5.99 2.92 30.32
N THR A 213 6.93 3.47 31.08
CA THR A 213 7.85 4.49 30.56
C THR A 213 9.30 4.08 30.80
N LEU A 214 10.16 4.28 29.80
CA LEU A 214 11.61 4.15 29.91
C LEU A 214 12.29 5.19 29.01
N GLY A 215 13.10 6.06 29.62
CA GLY A 215 13.70 7.18 28.90
C GLY A 215 12.63 8.12 28.33
N ILE A 216 12.70 8.41 27.04
CA ILE A 216 11.72 9.25 26.33
C ILE A 216 10.50 8.48 25.82
N PHE A 217 10.49 7.15 25.96
CA PHE A 217 9.46 6.29 25.39
C PHE A 217 8.39 5.97 26.44
N THR A 218 7.12 6.11 26.05
CA THR A 218 5.97 5.65 26.83
C THR A 218 5.16 4.65 26.01
N PHE A 219 4.93 3.46 26.56
CA PHE A 219 4.11 2.43 25.95
C PHE A 219 2.77 2.35 26.68
N HIS A 220 1.71 2.49 25.91
CA HIS A 220 0.32 2.48 26.32
C HIS A 220 -0.31 1.13 25.96
N THR A 221 -0.63 0.30 26.95
CA THR A 221 -1.24 -1.01 26.68
C THR A 221 -1.94 -1.61 27.89
N ALA A 222 -2.76 -2.64 27.65
CA ALA A 222 -3.38 -3.41 28.71
C ALA A 222 -2.33 -4.19 29.54
N PRO A 223 -2.52 -4.36 30.86
CA PRO A 223 -1.55 -5.01 31.75
C PRO A 223 -1.11 -6.41 31.29
N ARG A 224 -1.99 -7.13 30.58
CA ARG A 224 -1.71 -8.44 30.00
C ARG A 224 -0.54 -8.46 28.99
N TYR A 225 -0.19 -7.30 28.42
CA TYR A 225 0.94 -7.15 27.50
C TYR A 225 2.13 -6.40 28.13
N ALA A 226 2.15 -6.19 29.44
CA ALA A 226 3.17 -5.41 30.13
C ALA A 226 4.60 -5.90 29.85
N ASP A 227 4.81 -7.21 29.78
CA ASP A 227 6.14 -7.78 29.52
C ASP A 227 6.62 -7.50 28.09
N TYR A 228 5.71 -7.48 27.11
CA TYR A 228 6.03 -7.06 25.76
C TYR A 228 6.32 -5.56 25.69
N ALA A 229 5.50 -4.74 26.34
CA ALA A 229 5.73 -3.30 26.42
C ALA A 229 7.12 -2.97 26.99
N LYS A 230 7.50 -3.59 28.12
CA LYS A 230 8.83 -3.44 28.73
C LYS A 230 9.96 -3.85 27.78
N ARG A 231 9.81 -4.99 27.08
CA ARG A 231 10.80 -5.44 26.08
C ARG A 231 10.99 -4.44 24.93
N PHE A 232 9.90 -3.86 24.40
CA PHE A 232 10.00 -2.85 23.35
C PHE A 232 10.59 -1.54 23.87
N LEU A 233 10.22 -1.12 25.08
CA LEU A 233 10.83 0.04 25.73
C LEU A 233 12.34 -0.14 25.90
N GLU A 234 12.80 -1.32 26.32
CA GLU A 234 14.23 -1.64 26.41
C GLU A 234 14.91 -1.63 25.04
N LEU A 235 14.26 -2.19 24.01
CA LEU A 235 14.75 -2.15 22.61
C LEU A 235 14.95 -0.69 22.16
N TYR A 236 13.94 0.15 22.32
CA TYR A 236 13.97 1.55 21.93
C TYR A 236 15.02 2.35 22.71
N ASN A 237 15.09 2.15 24.04
CA ASN A 237 16.06 2.85 24.87
C ASN A 237 17.51 2.43 24.54
N ARG A 238 17.74 1.18 24.13
CA ARG A 238 19.05 0.69 23.67
C ARG A 238 19.42 1.21 22.27
N SER A 239 18.44 1.38 21.38
CA SER A 239 18.68 1.86 20.02
C SER A 239 18.80 3.38 19.92
N LEU A 240 18.14 4.13 20.81
CA LEU A 240 18.08 5.59 20.77
C LEU A 240 19.45 6.28 20.65
N PRO A 241 20.51 5.92 21.41
CA PRO A 241 21.80 6.57 21.25
C PRO A 241 22.41 6.39 19.84
N ILE A 242 22.14 5.25 19.17
CA ILE A 242 22.59 5.00 17.80
C ILE A 242 21.84 5.92 16.84
N TYR A 243 20.51 6.05 17.01
CA TYR A 243 19.70 6.97 16.22
C TYR A 243 20.12 8.43 16.42
N GLU A 244 20.27 8.90 17.66
CA GLU A 244 20.67 10.28 17.93
C GLU A 244 22.06 10.60 17.35
N ASP A 245 23.01 9.67 17.44
CA ASP A 245 24.36 9.84 16.89
C ASP A 245 24.39 9.94 15.36
N VAL A 246 23.59 9.10 14.68
CA VAL A 246 23.52 9.08 13.21
C VAL A 246 22.71 10.25 12.67
N PHE A 247 21.49 10.45 13.18
CA PHE A 247 20.55 11.44 12.64
C PHE A 247 20.87 12.86 13.14
N GLY A 248 21.58 13.00 14.26
CA GLY A 248 21.90 14.30 14.84
C GLY A 248 20.67 15.08 15.33
N VAL A 249 19.64 14.34 15.75
CA VAL A 249 18.35 14.85 16.24
C VAL A 249 18.16 14.49 17.70
N HIS A 250 17.34 15.26 18.39
CA HIS A 250 16.93 14.98 19.76
C HIS A 250 15.40 15.01 19.83
N VAL A 251 14.81 14.00 20.46
CA VAL A 251 13.36 13.81 20.56
C VAL A 251 12.95 13.85 22.02
N GLU A 252 11.93 14.65 22.34
CA GLU A 252 11.48 14.87 23.72
C GLU A 252 10.72 13.67 24.29
N SER A 253 9.79 13.12 23.49
CA SER A 253 8.94 12.01 23.90
C SER A 253 8.39 11.26 22.69
N ILE A 254 8.27 9.93 22.80
CA ILE A 254 7.63 9.07 21.78
C ILE A 254 6.65 8.14 22.49
N ASN A 255 5.40 8.13 22.04
CA ASN A 255 4.41 7.19 22.53
C ASN A 255 4.28 6.00 21.60
N VAL A 256 3.97 4.85 22.18
CA VAL A 256 3.81 3.58 21.48
C VAL A 256 2.53 2.90 21.95
N THR A 257 1.74 2.38 21.03
CA THR A 257 0.52 1.63 21.31
C THR A 257 0.48 0.35 20.48
N PHE A 258 -0.29 -0.63 20.93
CA PHE A 258 -0.72 -1.72 20.05
C PHE A 258 -2.03 -1.37 19.36
N PHE A 259 -2.24 -1.95 18.17
CA PHE A 259 -3.54 -1.97 17.52
C PHE A 259 -3.95 -3.39 17.11
N LEU A 260 -5.26 -3.61 16.99
CA LEU A 260 -5.83 -4.83 16.42
C LEU A 260 -6.02 -4.62 14.92
N PRO A 261 -5.45 -5.48 14.06
CA PRO A 261 -5.58 -5.32 12.62
C PRO A 261 -6.96 -5.76 12.13
N SER A 262 -7.44 -5.10 11.09
CA SER A 262 -8.51 -5.62 10.22
C SER A 262 -8.01 -6.85 9.42
N PRO A 263 -8.93 -7.69 8.87
CA PRO A 263 -8.53 -8.78 7.96
C PRO A 263 -7.65 -8.29 6.81
N GLU A 264 -8.01 -7.15 6.22
CA GLU A 264 -7.32 -6.58 5.07
C GLU A 264 -5.91 -6.11 5.44
N GLU A 265 -5.74 -5.44 6.59
CA GLU A 265 -4.42 -5.02 7.09
C GLU A 265 -3.52 -6.21 7.44
N LEU A 266 -4.09 -7.25 8.05
CA LEU A 266 -3.37 -8.46 8.39
C LEU A 266 -2.85 -9.18 7.13
N LEU A 267 -3.71 -9.33 6.11
CA LEU A 267 -3.34 -9.97 4.84
C LEU A 267 -2.44 -9.09 3.98
N GLY A 268 -2.55 -7.77 4.13
CA GLY A 268 -1.65 -6.79 3.54
C GLY A 268 -0.26 -6.78 4.18
N GLY A 269 -0.07 -7.46 5.33
CA GLY A 269 1.21 -7.55 6.01
C GLY A 269 1.59 -6.29 6.80
N LEU A 270 0.61 -5.48 7.22
CA LEU A 270 0.86 -4.23 7.94
C LEU A 270 1.46 -4.50 9.32
N GLY A 271 2.77 -4.33 9.48
CA GLY A 271 3.52 -4.55 10.73
C GLY A 271 3.30 -3.46 11.78
N GLY A 272 3.27 -2.21 11.34
CA GLY A 272 3.13 -1.03 12.19
C GLY A 272 2.84 0.20 11.32
N TYR A 273 2.61 1.34 11.98
CA TYR A 273 2.56 2.62 11.29
C TYR A 273 2.83 3.79 12.25
N VAL A 274 3.29 4.91 11.68
CA VAL A 274 3.31 6.23 12.29
C VAL A 274 2.41 7.18 11.48
N PRO A 275 1.38 7.78 12.08
CA PRO A 275 0.53 8.69 11.35
C PRO A 275 1.22 10.05 11.18
N PHE A 276 1.13 10.60 9.97
CA PHE A 276 1.75 11.85 9.59
C PHE A 276 0.75 13.01 9.69
N PHE A 277 0.54 13.52 10.90
CA PHE A 277 -0.36 14.65 11.16
C PHE A 277 0.39 15.94 11.50
N GLY A 278 0.18 17.01 10.74
CA GLY A 278 0.67 18.34 11.10
C GLY A 278 2.19 18.51 10.99
N LYS A 279 2.83 19.02 12.05
CA LYS A 279 4.26 19.43 12.05
C LYS A 279 5.21 18.47 12.78
N LYS A 280 4.69 17.45 13.48
CA LYS A 280 5.47 16.44 14.19
C LYS A 280 4.92 15.05 13.81
N PRO A 281 5.75 14.01 13.80
CA PRO A 281 5.26 12.64 13.66
C PRO A 281 4.31 12.29 14.81
N GLY A 282 3.29 11.47 14.52
CA GLY A 282 2.37 10.95 15.54
C GLY A 282 2.96 9.80 16.33
N ASP A 283 2.11 9.08 17.06
CA ASP A 283 2.53 7.95 17.89
C ASP A 283 2.92 6.71 17.04
N ILE A 284 3.73 5.82 17.59
CA ILE A 284 4.02 4.53 16.96
C ILE A 284 2.89 3.55 17.27
N HIS A 285 2.30 2.95 16.25
CA HIS A 285 1.30 1.90 16.38
C HIS A 285 1.87 0.57 15.89
N LEU A 286 1.97 -0.42 16.77
CA LEU A 286 2.47 -1.75 16.44
C LEU A 286 1.30 -2.74 16.29
N ASN A 287 1.34 -3.56 15.24
CA ASN A 287 0.33 -4.59 15.03
C ASN A 287 0.57 -5.74 16.00
N ILE A 288 -0.36 -5.93 16.94
CA ILE A 288 -0.24 -6.93 18.00
C ILE A 288 -0.18 -8.37 17.48
N PHE A 289 -0.65 -8.62 16.25
CA PHE A 289 -0.62 -9.94 15.64
C PHE A 289 0.80 -10.53 15.59
N TYR A 290 1.79 -9.69 15.35
CA TYR A 290 3.17 -10.13 15.16
C TYR A 290 3.87 -10.55 16.46
N LEU A 291 3.21 -10.44 17.62
CA LEU A 291 3.68 -11.10 18.84
C LEU A 291 3.79 -12.63 18.71
N ARG A 292 3.10 -13.22 17.71
CA ARG A 292 3.17 -14.66 17.39
C ARG A 292 4.30 -15.04 16.44
N THR A 293 5.07 -14.08 15.96
CA THR A 293 6.19 -14.36 15.05
C THR A 293 7.46 -14.70 15.81
N MET A 294 8.51 -15.10 15.07
CA MET A 294 9.80 -15.38 15.67
C MET A 294 10.40 -14.11 16.28
N SER A 295 11.19 -14.30 17.36
CA SER A 295 11.93 -13.21 17.99
C SER A 295 12.76 -12.43 16.96
N GLY A 296 12.71 -11.11 17.02
CA GLY A 296 13.39 -10.20 16.10
C GLY A 296 12.48 -9.62 15.04
N PHE A 297 11.40 -10.31 14.65
CA PHE A 297 10.53 -9.82 13.56
C PHE A 297 9.77 -8.54 13.96
N LEU A 298 9.05 -8.56 15.09
CA LEU A 298 8.35 -7.37 15.57
C LEU A 298 9.32 -6.30 16.11
N GLU A 299 10.50 -6.69 16.59
CA GLU A 299 11.56 -5.75 16.94
C GLU A 299 12.10 -4.98 15.72
N ILE A 300 12.27 -5.63 14.57
CA ILE A 300 12.62 -4.95 13.31
C ILE A 300 11.51 -3.96 12.92
N ILE A 301 10.24 -4.37 12.96
CA ILE A 301 9.10 -3.47 12.70
C ILE A 301 9.11 -2.27 13.64
N ALA A 302 9.32 -2.50 14.94
CA ALA A 302 9.39 -1.42 15.93
C ALA A 302 10.49 -0.41 15.59
N LEU A 303 11.68 -0.88 15.21
CA LEU A 303 12.78 -0.03 14.78
C LEU A 303 12.50 0.66 13.42
N HIS A 304 11.75 0.02 12.53
CA HIS A 304 11.29 0.62 11.27
C HIS A 304 10.44 1.86 11.55
N GLU A 305 9.42 1.72 12.40
CA GLU A 305 8.55 2.83 12.79
C GLU A 305 9.30 3.92 13.58
N LEU A 306 10.26 3.54 14.43
CA LEU A 306 11.14 4.52 15.09
C LEU A 306 12.01 5.27 14.08
N THR A 307 12.47 4.62 13.02
CA THR A 307 13.27 5.29 11.98
C THR A 307 12.44 6.36 11.27
N HIS A 308 11.15 6.11 11.00
CA HIS A 308 10.27 7.14 10.44
C HIS A 308 10.22 8.41 11.30
N GLN A 309 10.18 8.26 12.63
CA GLN A 309 10.28 9.39 13.56
C GLN A 309 11.58 10.16 13.33
N MET A 310 12.71 9.45 13.31
CA MET A 310 14.04 10.07 13.21
C MET A 310 14.28 10.76 11.88
N VAL A 311 13.85 10.17 10.76
CA VAL A 311 13.89 10.78 9.42
C VAL A 311 13.09 12.09 9.41
N TRP A 312 11.89 12.07 10.00
CA TRP A 312 11.07 13.27 10.11
C TRP A 312 11.72 14.35 10.98
N TYR A 313 12.23 14.00 12.16
CA TYR A 313 12.92 14.94 13.04
C TYR A 313 14.20 15.51 12.41
N ALA A 314 14.83 14.79 11.48
CA ALA A 314 15.94 15.30 10.67
C ALA A 314 15.50 16.33 9.62
N GLY A 315 14.19 16.54 9.49
CA GLY A 315 13.56 17.53 8.63
C GLY A 315 13.21 17.00 7.24
N ILE A 316 13.32 15.69 7.01
CA ILE A 316 12.86 15.04 5.78
C ILE A 316 11.41 14.60 6.01
N GLY A 317 10.47 15.26 5.33
CA GLY A 317 9.05 14.98 5.40
C GLY A 317 8.61 13.83 4.49
N PRO A 318 7.36 13.37 4.66
CA PRO A 318 6.83 12.13 4.09
C PRO A 318 6.47 12.27 2.61
N SER A 319 6.73 13.44 2.02
CA SER A 319 6.49 13.71 0.60
C SER A 319 7.42 12.89 -0.31
N ARG A 320 8.46 12.27 0.26
CA ARG A 320 9.36 11.32 -0.38
C ARG A 320 9.35 9.99 0.35
N LEU A 321 8.29 9.21 0.12
CA LEU A 321 8.10 7.90 0.76
C LEU A 321 9.26 6.94 0.49
N TRP A 322 9.88 6.97 -0.70
CA TRP A 322 11.03 6.12 -0.99
C TRP A 322 12.22 6.38 -0.06
N VAL A 323 12.38 7.62 0.44
CA VAL A 323 13.43 7.97 1.39
C VAL A 323 13.06 7.44 2.77
N HIS A 324 11.84 7.72 3.21
CA HIS A 324 11.31 7.25 4.49
C HIS A 324 11.37 5.73 4.62
N GLU A 325 10.73 5.00 3.71
CA GLU A 325 10.64 3.54 3.77
C GLU A 325 11.99 2.88 3.45
N GLY A 326 12.77 3.45 2.53
CA GLY A 326 14.10 2.93 2.23
C GLY A 326 15.08 3.06 3.38
N MET A 327 15.05 4.19 4.10
CA MET A 327 15.83 4.38 5.33
C MET A 327 15.27 3.51 6.45
N ALA A 328 13.95 3.47 6.65
CA ALA A 328 13.33 2.67 7.70
C ALA A 328 13.67 1.18 7.57
N GLU A 329 13.61 0.61 6.36
CA GLU A 329 14.08 -0.75 6.08
C GLU A 329 15.57 -0.92 6.36
N TYR A 330 16.41 0.00 5.87
CA TYR A 330 17.86 -0.12 6.04
C TYR A 330 18.28 -0.01 7.52
N PHE A 331 17.89 1.06 8.21
CA PHE A 331 18.30 1.30 9.59
C PHE A 331 17.71 0.28 10.57
N SER A 332 16.46 -0.13 10.39
CA SER A 332 15.86 -1.14 11.26
C SER A 332 16.64 -2.44 11.22
N LEU A 333 17.07 -2.89 10.04
CA LEU A 333 17.86 -4.12 9.88
C LEU A 333 19.29 -3.98 10.42
N GLU A 334 19.99 -2.90 10.11
CA GLU A 334 21.36 -2.69 10.60
C GLU A 334 21.40 -2.56 12.12
N ILE A 335 20.45 -1.81 12.71
CA ILE A 335 20.37 -1.63 14.16
C ILE A 335 19.90 -2.93 14.85
N ALA A 336 18.93 -3.65 14.27
CA ALA A 336 18.50 -4.94 14.81
C ALA A 336 19.64 -5.97 14.83
N ASP A 337 20.49 -6.02 13.80
CA ASP A 337 21.67 -6.91 13.76
C ASP A 337 22.67 -6.54 14.87
N ILE A 338 22.96 -5.25 15.06
CA ILE A 338 23.79 -4.73 16.16
C ILE A 338 23.23 -5.14 17.54
N LEU A 339 21.91 -5.13 17.69
CA LEU A 339 21.23 -5.45 18.96
C LEU A 339 21.04 -6.96 19.20
N GLY A 340 21.43 -7.82 18.24
CA GLY A 340 21.48 -9.27 18.40
C GLY A 340 20.36 -10.06 17.69
N TYR A 341 19.61 -9.45 16.78
CA TYR A 341 18.48 -10.10 16.08
C TYR A 341 18.84 -10.67 14.70
N ARG A 342 20.08 -11.14 14.53
CA ARG A 342 20.64 -11.56 13.24
C ARG A 342 19.78 -12.54 12.45
N ASP A 343 19.21 -13.56 13.09
CA ASP A 343 18.45 -14.59 12.37
C ASP A 343 17.18 -14.02 11.70
N ALA A 344 16.47 -13.12 12.38
CA ALA A 344 15.32 -12.41 11.84
C ALA A 344 15.73 -11.44 10.73
N VAL A 345 16.84 -10.73 10.93
CA VAL A 345 17.40 -9.81 9.93
C VAL A 345 17.77 -10.55 8.65
N GLU A 346 18.45 -11.69 8.74
CA GLU A 346 18.84 -12.49 7.57
C GLU A 346 17.62 -13.12 6.87
N ALA A 347 16.59 -13.50 7.62
CA ALA A 347 15.34 -13.94 7.02
C ALA A 347 14.69 -12.81 6.20
N HIS A 348 14.56 -11.62 6.78
CA HIS A 348 13.96 -10.47 6.12
C HIS A 348 14.78 -10.00 4.91
N ARG A 349 16.12 -9.98 5.01
CA ARG A 349 17.01 -9.68 3.88
C ARG A 349 16.79 -10.64 2.70
N ARG A 350 16.61 -11.94 2.96
CA ARG A 350 16.30 -12.93 1.91
C ARG A 350 14.95 -12.66 1.24
N ASP A 351 13.93 -12.27 2.02
CA ASP A 351 12.62 -11.93 1.47
C ASP A 351 12.71 -10.70 0.55
N LEU A 352 13.45 -9.66 0.96
CA LEU A 352 13.72 -8.49 0.12
C LEU A 352 14.52 -8.85 -1.14
N GLU A 353 15.51 -9.74 -1.05
CA GLU A 353 16.28 -10.21 -2.21
C GLU A 353 15.41 -10.99 -3.21
N MET A 354 14.46 -11.79 -2.73
CA MET A 354 13.51 -12.50 -3.57
C MET A 354 12.66 -11.51 -4.38
N VAL A 355 12.17 -10.45 -3.73
CA VAL A 355 11.42 -9.37 -4.41
C VAL A 355 12.31 -8.65 -5.41
N LEU A 356 13.53 -8.28 -5.02
CA LEU A 356 14.50 -7.58 -5.89
C LEU A 356 14.82 -8.37 -7.16
N SER A 357 14.93 -9.70 -7.06
CA SER A 357 15.18 -10.57 -8.21
C SER A 357 14.08 -10.48 -9.29
N SER A 358 12.86 -10.11 -8.89
CA SER A 358 11.71 -10.00 -9.79
C SER A 358 11.56 -8.64 -10.49
N ILE A 359 12.20 -7.58 -9.97
CA ILE A 359 12.04 -6.20 -10.47
C ILE A 359 13.28 -5.65 -11.20
N GLY A 360 14.42 -6.36 -11.14
CA GLY A 360 15.67 -5.96 -11.80
C GLY A 360 16.37 -4.77 -11.13
N GLU A 361 17.25 -4.08 -11.86
CA GLU A 361 18.11 -3.00 -11.31
C GLU A 361 17.59 -1.58 -11.58
N LYS A 362 16.32 -1.42 -11.98
CA LYS A 362 15.70 -0.13 -12.27
C LYS A 362 14.79 0.29 -11.12
N TYR A 363 15.36 0.94 -10.12
CA TYR A 363 14.67 1.37 -8.89
C TYR A 363 13.98 2.74 -9.00
N GLY A 364 14.22 3.53 -10.05
CA GLY A 364 13.73 4.92 -10.15
C GLY A 364 12.22 5.11 -10.14
N PHE A 365 11.43 4.04 -10.34
CA PHE A 365 9.98 4.11 -10.22
C PHE A 365 9.52 4.53 -8.82
N VAL A 366 10.35 4.35 -7.79
CA VAL A 366 10.04 4.76 -6.41
C VAL A 366 9.84 6.26 -6.24
N GLN A 367 10.34 7.10 -7.16
CA GLN A 367 10.09 8.55 -7.16
C GLN A 367 8.60 8.91 -7.31
N THR A 368 7.80 8.00 -7.88
CA THR A 368 6.35 8.21 -8.08
C THR A 368 5.52 7.86 -6.85
N TRP A 369 6.17 7.35 -5.79
CA TRP A 369 5.50 6.93 -4.57
C TRP A 369 5.14 8.14 -3.70
N SER A 370 3.85 8.32 -3.46
CA SER A 370 3.32 9.45 -2.70
C SER A 370 2.21 9.03 -1.76
N ILE A 371 1.99 9.85 -0.73
CA ILE A 371 0.89 9.66 0.22
C ILE A 371 -0.44 9.68 -0.54
N GLY A 372 -1.30 8.68 -0.31
CA GLY A 372 -2.61 8.57 -0.94
C GLY A 372 -2.61 7.83 -2.29
N SER A 373 -1.45 7.44 -2.81
CA SER A 373 -1.35 6.46 -3.90
C SER A 373 -0.72 5.17 -3.38
N THR A 374 -1.48 4.08 -3.40
CA THR A 374 -0.97 2.75 -3.05
C THR A 374 -0.66 2.01 -4.36
N PRO A 375 0.62 1.78 -4.69
CA PRO A 375 0.98 0.98 -5.86
C PRO A 375 0.38 -0.42 -5.79
N SER A 376 0.14 -1.04 -6.96
CA SER A 376 -0.35 -2.43 -7.01
C SER A 376 0.63 -3.45 -6.42
N ASN A 377 1.93 -3.16 -6.46
CA ASN A 377 2.99 -3.95 -5.82
C ASN A 377 3.80 -3.07 -4.86
N VAL A 378 3.23 -2.79 -3.68
CA VAL A 378 3.87 -1.97 -2.65
C VAL A 378 5.20 -2.57 -2.20
N ILE A 379 5.28 -3.90 -2.08
CA ILE A 379 6.48 -4.61 -1.59
C ILE A 379 7.69 -4.33 -2.51
N ALA A 380 7.49 -4.21 -3.83
CA ALA A 380 8.54 -3.81 -4.75
C ALA A 380 9.10 -2.40 -4.47
N TYR A 381 8.26 -1.46 -4.02
CA TYR A 381 8.69 -0.11 -3.67
C TYR A 381 9.54 -0.11 -2.40
N TYR A 382 9.14 -0.87 -1.37
CA TYR A 382 9.96 -1.08 -0.16
C TYR A 382 11.32 -1.68 -0.54
N ALA A 383 11.32 -2.80 -1.27
CA ALA A 383 12.55 -3.50 -1.62
C ALA A 383 13.50 -2.66 -2.49
N ALA A 384 12.99 -1.94 -3.50
CA ALA A 384 13.78 -1.05 -4.35
C ALA A 384 14.36 0.13 -3.54
N SER A 385 13.56 0.73 -2.65
CA SER A 385 13.99 1.83 -1.79
C SER A 385 15.08 1.36 -0.81
N TYR A 386 14.86 0.25 -0.13
CA TYR A 386 15.86 -0.41 0.70
C TYR A 386 17.16 -0.64 -0.07
N LYS A 387 17.08 -1.17 -1.31
CA LYS A 387 18.27 -1.48 -2.11
C LYS A 387 19.09 -0.24 -2.44
N VAL A 388 18.47 0.93 -2.66
CA VAL A 388 19.17 2.20 -2.87
C VAL A 388 20.02 2.53 -1.64
N PHE A 389 19.41 2.56 -0.45
CA PHE A 389 20.13 2.91 0.79
C PHE A 389 21.12 1.83 1.22
N LYS A 390 20.78 0.55 1.04
CA LYS A 390 21.70 -0.55 1.31
C LYS A 390 22.95 -0.45 0.45
N THR A 391 22.80 -0.20 -0.86
CA THR A 391 23.95 -0.13 -1.77
C THR A 391 24.86 1.06 -1.46
N LEU A 392 24.30 2.21 -1.08
CA LEU A 392 25.08 3.37 -0.67
C LEU A 392 25.76 3.14 0.69
N GLY A 393 25.04 2.57 1.66
CA GLY A 393 25.56 2.20 2.98
C GLY A 393 26.73 1.22 2.86
N ASP A 394 26.52 0.07 2.22
CA ASP A 394 27.54 -0.96 2.02
C ASP A 394 28.81 -0.40 1.36
N LYS A 395 28.65 0.54 0.42
CA LYS A 395 29.77 1.09 -0.35
C LYS A 395 30.55 2.18 0.39
N TYR A 396 29.88 3.05 1.16
CA TYR A 396 30.48 4.26 1.69
C TYR A 396 30.70 4.26 3.21
N GLY A 397 30.34 3.19 3.92
CA GLY A 397 30.70 2.99 5.33
C GLY A 397 29.53 2.86 6.30
N GLY A 398 28.37 2.39 5.84
CA GLY A 398 27.21 2.04 6.67
C GLY A 398 26.62 3.22 7.43
N LEU A 399 26.38 3.05 8.73
CA LEU A 399 25.80 4.08 9.60
C LEU A 399 26.68 5.35 9.68
N GLU A 400 28.01 5.23 9.63
CA GLU A 400 28.92 6.38 9.64
C GLU A 400 28.83 7.22 8.36
N TYR A 401 28.51 6.60 7.22
CA TYR A 401 28.20 7.33 5.99
C TYR A 401 26.92 8.14 6.16
N TYR A 402 25.88 7.54 6.72
CA TYR A 402 24.62 8.25 6.92
C TYR A 402 24.70 9.36 7.96
N LYS A 403 25.55 9.20 8.97
CA LYS A 403 25.88 10.28 9.90
C LYS A 403 26.43 11.52 9.20
N LYS A 404 27.31 11.33 8.20
CA LYS A 404 27.79 12.44 7.36
C LYS A 404 26.66 13.02 6.51
N PHE A 405 25.81 12.17 5.93
CA PHE A 405 24.65 12.60 5.16
C PHE A 405 23.72 13.50 5.99
N PHE A 406 23.35 13.09 7.22
CA PHE A 406 22.45 13.88 8.06
C PHE A 406 23.07 15.21 8.51
N ARG A 407 24.40 15.26 8.69
CA ARG A 407 25.11 16.54 8.90
C ARG A 407 24.99 17.47 7.70
N VAL A 408 25.11 16.96 6.48
CA VAL A 408 25.02 17.76 5.25
C VAL A 408 23.58 18.21 4.97
N ILE A 409 22.61 17.30 5.04
CA ILE A 409 21.21 17.61 4.70
C ILE A 409 20.59 18.60 5.69
N LYS A 410 21.07 18.64 6.95
CA LYS A 410 20.60 19.55 8.00
C LYS A 410 20.64 21.02 7.56
N ASP A 411 21.68 21.40 6.82
CA ASP A 411 21.90 22.78 6.35
C ASP A 411 21.23 23.08 5.01
N MET A 412 20.57 22.10 4.38
CA MET A 412 19.86 22.30 3.11
C MET A 412 18.55 23.08 3.31
N PRO A 413 18.23 24.06 2.45
CA PRO A 413 17.01 24.88 2.56
C PRO A 413 15.72 24.06 2.43
N CYS A 414 15.70 23.07 1.55
CA CYS A 414 14.62 22.11 1.39
C CYS A 414 15.20 20.70 1.43
N LYS A 415 14.75 19.90 2.39
CA LYS A 415 15.26 18.55 2.66
C LYS A 415 14.44 17.46 1.97
N ASP A 416 13.29 17.84 1.40
CA ASP A 416 12.31 16.96 0.76
C ASP A 416 12.40 16.98 -0.77
N ASP A 417 13.43 17.63 -1.32
CA ASP A 417 13.68 17.69 -2.75
C ASP A 417 14.70 16.60 -3.15
N ASP A 418 14.38 15.84 -4.19
CA ASP A 418 15.22 14.74 -4.68
C ASP A 418 16.64 15.20 -5.00
N THR A 419 16.80 16.40 -5.56
CA THR A 419 18.12 16.98 -5.89
C THR A 419 18.90 17.29 -4.62
N SER A 420 18.25 17.84 -3.59
CA SER A 420 18.90 18.08 -2.28
C SER A 420 19.38 16.78 -1.67
N ILE A 421 18.53 15.76 -1.65
CA ILE A 421 18.82 14.46 -1.04
C ILE A 421 19.96 13.77 -1.78
N MET A 422 19.88 13.64 -3.10
CA MET A 422 20.92 12.99 -3.90
C MET A 422 22.25 13.75 -3.85
N THR A 423 22.21 15.09 -3.83
CA THR A 423 23.42 15.92 -3.69
C THR A 423 24.05 15.70 -2.30
N ALA A 424 23.26 15.71 -1.23
CA ALA A 424 23.75 15.48 0.12
C ALA A 424 24.33 14.07 0.29
N LEU A 425 23.70 13.04 -0.30
CA LEU A 425 24.24 11.67 -0.33
C LEU A 425 25.59 11.62 -1.06
N GLY A 426 25.71 12.36 -2.16
CA GLY A 426 26.94 12.52 -2.92
C GLY A 426 28.06 13.23 -2.14
N MET A 427 27.72 14.31 -1.45
CA MET A 427 28.64 15.06 -0.59
C MET A 427 29.14 14.21 0.58
N ALA A 428 28.25 13.45 1.22
CA ALA A 428 28.61 12.53 2.29
C ALA A 428 29.56 11.42 1.83
N ALA A 429 29.44 11.00 0.56
CA ALA A 429 30.33 10.03 -0.07
C ALA A 429 31.67 10.63 -0.49
N GLY A 430 31.80 11.96 -0.50
CA GLY A 430 32.94 12.68 -1.05
C GLY A 430 32.99 12.66 -2.59
N ASN A 431 31.95 12.18 -3.26
CA ASN A 431 31.88 12.09 -4.73
C ASN A 431 30.44 12.22 -5.25
N VAL A 432 30.02 13.46 -5.49
CA VAL A 432 28.65 13.76 -5.98
C VAL A 432 28.38 13.14 -7.34
N SER A 433 29.32 13.24 -8.29
CA SER A 433 29.12 12.74 -9.65
C SER A 433 28.84 11.24 -9.67
N GLU A 434 29.61 10.47 -8.90
CA GLU A 434 29.46 9.01 -8.85
C GLU A 434 28.12 8.58 -8.27
N VAL A 435 27.66 9.23 -7.20
CA VAL A 435 26.36 8.94 -6.60
C VAL A 435 25.23 9.30 -7.58
N LEU A 436 25.30 10.45 -8.25
CA LEU A 436 24.33 10.81 -9.29
C LEU A 436 24.34 9.81 -10.45
N ASP A 437 25.49 9.30 -10.87
CA ASP A 437 25.58 8.25 -11.90
C ASP A 437 24.93 6.94 -11.44
N MET A 438 25.01 6.58 -10.16
CA MET A 438 24.28 5.45 -9.60
C MET A 438 22.76 5.66 -9.71
N PHE A 439 22.25 6.82 -9.31
CA PHE A 439 20.83 7.16 -9.46
C PHE A 439 20.35 7.11 -10.91
N ARG A 440 21.15 7.63 -11.86
CA ARG A 440 20.86 7.52 -13.31
C ARG A 440 20.80 6.07 -13.78
N ARG A 441 21.76 5.22 -13.34
CA ARG A 441 21.76 3.79 -13.68
C ARG A 441 20.53 3.07 -13.12
N TRP A 442 20.11 3.42 -11.92
CA TRP A 442 18.87 2.94 -11.30
C TRP A 442 17.60 3.50 -11.96
N GLY A 443 17.71 4.43 -12.91
CA GLY A 443 16.59 4.94 -13.68
C GLY A 443 15.81 6.06 -13.00
N PHE A 444 16.41 6.75 -12.02
CA PHE A 444 15.84 7.97 -11.49
C PHE A 444 15.84 9.06 -12.57
N SER A 445 14.80 9.88 -12.54
CA SER A 445 14.57 11.01 -13.43
C SER A 445 15.04 12.31 -12.78
N GLY A 446 15.39 13.31 -13.61
CA GLY A 446 15.79 14.64 -13.11
C GLY A 446 17.10 14.68 -12.32
N VAL A 447 17.95 13.65 -12.43
CA VAL A 447 19.16 13.48 -11.60
C VAL A 447 20.23 14.52 -11.94
N LYS A 448 20.25 15.58 -11.15
CA LYS A 448 21.18 16.72 -11.22
C LYS A 448 21.71 17.07 -9.83
N SER A 449 22.92 17.58 -9.78
CA SER A 449 23.46 18.28 -8.61
C SER A 449 22.88 19.68 -8.49
N ILE A 450 22.97 20.27 -7.29
CA ILE A 450 22.60 21.68 -7.07
C ILE A 450 23.42 22.60 -7.99
N GLU A 451 24.70 22.33 -8.18
CA GLU A 451 25.60 23.08 -9.07
C GLU A 451 25.15 23.00 -10.53
N GLU A 452 24.74 21.81 -11.01
CA GLU A 452 24.19 21.66 -12.36
C GLU A 452 22.87 22.43 -12.53
N VAL A 453 22.02 22.51 -11.50
CA VAL A 453 20.78 23.29 -11.55
C VAL A 453 21.08 24.79 -11.72
N VAL A 454 22.10 25.31 -11.04
CA VAL A 454 22.55 26.71 -11.21
C VAL A 454 22.98 26.98 -12.65
N ILE A 455 23.75 26.07 -13.25
CA ILE A 455 24.19 26.19 -14.65
C ILE A 455 23.00 26.26 -15.61
N ILE A 456 21.96 25.44 -15.37
CA ILE A 456 20.75 25.42 -16.19
C ILE A 456 19.95 26.71 -16.03
N LEU A 457 19.80 27.23 -14.81
CA LEU A 457 19.14 28.51 -14.55
C LEU A 457 19.84 29.67 -15.27
N GLU A 458 21.18 29.70 -15.23
CA GLU A 458 21.95 30.74 -15.90
C GLU A 458 21.84 30.62 -17.43
N LYS A 459 21.81 29.41 -17.97
CA LYS A 459 21.54 29.19 -19.39
C LYS A 459 20.14 29.67 -19.77
N ALA A 460 19.13 29.35 -18.95
CA ALA A 460 17.76 29.79 -19.18
C ALA A 460 17.65 31.32 -19.19
N ARG A 461 18.29 31.99 -18.21
CA ARG A 461 18.38 33.45 -18.14
C ARG A 461 18.93 34.05 -19.44
N LYS A 462 20.08 33.58 -19.91
CA LYS A 462 20.71 34.09 -21.13
C LYS A 462 19.83 33.94 -22.37
N VAL A 463 19.15 32.79 -22.50
CA VAL A 463 18.24 32.53 -23.63
C VAL A 463 17.03 33.47 -23.60
N VAL A 464 16.43 33.67 -22.42
CA VAL A 464 15.25 34.54 -22.26
C VAL A 464 15.58 36.01 -22.46
N GLU A 465 16.70 36.50 -21.90
CA GLU A 465 17.16 37.88 -22.06
C GLU A 465 17.44 38.24 -23.52
N GLY A 466 17.90 37.26 -24.32
CA GLY A 466 18.14 37.42 -25.75
C GLY A 466 16.88 37.51 -26.63
N LEU A 467 15.68 37.27 -26.10
CA LEU A 467 14.46 37.29 -26.91
C LEU A 467 14.04 38.71 -27.31
N SER A 468 13.70 38.86 -28.59
CA SER A 468 13.09 40.10 -29.10
C SER A 468 11.72 40.35 -28.48
N VAL A 469 11.41 41.63 -28.25
CA VAL A 469 10.10 42.10 -27.76
C VAL A 469 8.97 41.77 -28.75
N LEU A 470 9.29 41.52 -30.02
CA LEU A 470 8.29 41.13 -31.04
C LEU A 470 7.74 39.70 -30.85
N LEU A 471 8.39 38.89 -30.01
CA LEU A 471 8.01 37.50 -29.76
C LEU A 471 7.01 37.34 -28.61
N GLN A 472 6.18 38.36 -28.38
CA GLN A 472 5.06 38.21 -27.45
C GLN A 472 4.02 37.23 -28.02
N PRO A 473 3.22 36.56 -27.16
CA PRO A 473 3.29 36.55 -25.69
C PRO A 473 4.34 35.58 -25.12
N PHE A 474 5.09 34.86 -25.97
CA PHE A 474 5.97 33.77 -25.52
C PHE A 474 7.23 34.24 -24.80
N LYS A 475 7.72 35.45 -25.12
CA LYS A 475 8.74 36.11 -24.30
C LYS A 475 8.26 36.27 -22.85
N PHE A 476 7.09 36.87 -22.64
CA PHE A 476 6.52 37.06 -21.31
C PHE A 476 6.31 35.72 -20.57
N LEU A 477 5.77 34.70 -21.25
CA LEU A 477 5.60 33.37 -20.65
C LEU A 477 6.94 32.75 -20.22
N SER A 478 7.99 32.93 -21.02
CA SER A 478 9.33 32.43 -20.69
C SER A 478 9.92 33.17 -19.49
N GLU A 479 9.78 34.50 -19.43
CA GLU A 479 10.19 35.33 -18.30
C GLU A 479 9.47 34.95 -17.00
N LEU A 480 8.15 34.72 -17.07
CA LEU A 480 7.35 34.28 -15.92
C LEU A 480 7.82 32.93 -15.39
N LEU A 481 8.02 31.94 -16.27
CA LEU A 481 8.51 30.62 -15.86
C LEU A 481 9.92 30.68 -15.29
N LEU A 482 10.80 31.52 -15.85
CA LEU A 482 12.15 31.73 -15.31
C LEU A 482 12.09 32.35 -13.91
N SER A 483 11.20 33.33 -13.69
CA SER A 483 11.00 33.93 -12.37
C SER A 483 10.55 32.89 -11.34
N ILE A 484 9.59 32.04 -11.70
CA ILE A 484 9.13 30.93 -10.84
C ILE A 484 10.27 29.94 -10.58
N ALA A 485 11.10 29.66 -11.58
CA ALA A 485 12.26 28.77 -11.43
C ALA A 485 13.29 29.32 -10.43
N LEU A 486 13.60 30.62 -10.51
CA LEU A 486 14.52 31.29 -9.60
C LEU A 486 13.97 31.34 -8.16
N GLU A 487 12.68 31.64 -8.00
CA GLU A 487 12.02 31.61 -6.69
C GLU A 487 12.05 30.20 -6.08
N ALA A 488 11.71 29.16 -6.86
CA ALA A 488 11.79 27.78 -6.43
C ALA A 488 13.23 27.39 -6.01
N TYR A 489 14.25 27.84 -6.75
CA TYR A 489 15.65 27.63 -6.41
C TYR A 489 16.02 28.28 -5.06
N HIS A 490 15.60 29.52 -4.81
CA HIS A 490 15.84 30.20 -3.55
C HIS A 490 15.13 29.52 -2.36
N MET A 491 14.00 28.87 -2.60
CA MET A 491 13.30 28.03 -1.62
C MET A 491 13.91 26.62 -1.47
N GLY A 492 14.98 26.28 -2.20
CA GLY A 492 15.59 24.95 -2.21
C GLY A 492 14.82 23.87 -2.98
N GLN A 493 13.75 24.24 -3.70
CA GLN A 493 12.92 23.32 -4.48
C GLN A 493 13.56 23.07 -5.86
N TYR A 494 14.78 22.52 -5.87
CA TYR A 494 15.61 22.41 -7.06
C TYR A 494 14.99 21.59 -8.18
N SER A 495 14.25 20.53 -7.86
CA SER A 495 13.57 19.72 -8.87
C SER A 495 12.46 20.53 -9.58
N ARG A 496 11.76 21.40 -8.84
CA ARG A 496 10.79 22.35 -9.43
C ARG A 496 11.50 23.44 -10.22
N ALA A 497 12.59 23.99 -9.69
CA ALA A 497 13.40 24.99 -10.38
C ALA A 497 13.88 24.46 -11.74
N LEU A 498 14.38 23.22 -11.77
CA LEU A 498 14.82 22.54 -12.98
C LEU A 498 13.69 22.38 -14.00
N LEU A 499 12.50 21.96 -13.56
CA LEU A 499 11.33 21.81 -14.41
C LEU A 499 10.92 23.15 -15.05
N TYR A 500 10.80 24.21 -14.25
CA TYR A 500 10.40 25.53 -14.74
C TYR A 500 11.47 26.20 -15.60
N ALA A 501 12.76 26.04 -15.26
CA ALA A 501 13.87 26.55 -16.07
C ALA A 501 13.91 25.87 -17.45
N SER A 502 13.76 24.55 -17.49
CA SER A 502 13.73 23.78 -18.74
C SER A 502 12.51 24.15 -19.59
N SER A 503 11.35 24.36 -18.95
CA SER A 503 10.13 24.81 -19.64
C SER A 503 10.30 26.21 -20.21
N SER A 504 10.87 27.14 -19.42
CA SER A 504 11.19 28.50 -19.85
C SER A 504 12.10 28.50 -21.08
N MET A 505 13.19 27.73 -21.04
CA MET A 505 14.09 27.56 -22.19
C MET A 505 13.37 27.01 -23.42
N THR A 506 12.56 25.97 -23.24
CA THR A 506 11.85 25.33 -24.36
C THR A 506 10.91 26.32 -25.05
N ILE A 507 10.18 27.14 -24.28
CA ILE A 507 9.31 28.18 -24.84
C ILE A 507 10.15 29.26 -25.52
N ALA A 508 11.24 29.69 -24.90
CA ALA A 508 12.11 30.72 -25.44
C ALA A 508 12.74 30.31 -26.77
N GLU A 509 13.31 29.11 -26.85
CA GLU A 509 13.93 28.56 -28.06
C GLU A 509 12.92 28.40 -29.22
N ASN A 510 11.64 28.20 -28.89
CA ASN A 510 10.57 28.05 -29.88
C ASN A 510 9.70 29.32 -30.05
N ALA A 511 10.04 30.43 -29.38
CA ALA A 511 9.18 31.60 -29.28
C ALA A 511 8.83 32.19 -30.65
N LEU A 512 9.77 32.19 -31.60
CA LEU A 512 9.52 32.67 -32.96
C LEU A 512 8.43 31.86 -33.67
N LEU A 513 8.56 30.53 -33.66
CA LEU A 513 7.59 29.64 -34.29
C LEU A 513 6.22 29.78 -33.62
N LEU A 514 6.20 29.79 -32.30
CA LEU A 514 4.97 29.94 -31.51
C LEU A 514 4.29 31.29 -31.79
N SER A 515 5.04 32.38 -31.86
CA SER A 515 4.51 33.71 -32.23
C SER A 515 3.95 33.74 -33.65
N ILE A 516 4.65 33.16 -34.64
CA ILE A 516 4.15 33.08 -36.03
C ILE A 516 2.82 32.34 -36.09
N VAL A 517 2.74 31.17 -35.45
CA VAL A 517 1.49 30.37 -35.42
C VAL A 517 0.38 31.14 -34.71
N THR A 518 0.67 31.78 -33.59
CA THR A 518 -0.33 32.51 -32.79
C THR A 518 -0.86 33.75 -33.53
N TYR A 519 0.02 34.58 -34.06
CA TYR A 519 -0.40 35.75 -34.82
C TYR A 519 -1.03 35.38 -36.16
N GLY A 520 -0.55 34.34 -36.83
CA GLY A 520 -1.17 33.81 -38.05
C GLY A 520 -2.59 33.31 -37.82
N THR A 521 -2.80 32.51 -36.77
CA THR A 521 -4.14 32.02 -36.41
C THR A 521 -5.08 33.16 -35.99
N LEU A 522 -4.59 34.13 -35.21
CA LEU A 522 -5.36 35.32 -34.84
C LEU A 522 -5.76 36.14 -36.07
N THR A 523 -4.86 36.32 -37.03
CA THR A 523 -5.13 37.05 -38.28
C THR A 523 -6.20 36.33 -39.10
N VAL A 524 -6.14 35.01 -39.24
CA VAL A 524 -7.17 34.21 -39.93
C VAL A 524 -8.52 34.31 -39.21
N LEU A 525 -8.54 34.28 -37.88
CA LEU A 525 -9.75 34.46 -37.08
C LEU A 525 -10.37 35.85 -37.27
N ILE A 526 -9.56 36.91 -37.19
CA ILE A 526 -10.00 38.28 -37.44
C ILE A 526 -10.57 38.39 -38.85
N PHE A 527 -9.87 37.86 -39.86
CA PHE A 527 -10.35 37.86 -41.24
C PHE A 527 -11.69 37.12 -41.38
N LYS A 528 -11.87 35.96 -40.73
CA LYS A 528 -13.15 35.23 -40.72
C LYS A 528 -14.28 36.03 -40.05
N VAL A 529 -14.00 36.75 -38.97
CA VAL A 529 -15.01 37.57 -38.27
C VAL A 529 -15.38 38.79 -39.12
N VAL A 530 -14.39 39.49 -39.66
CA VAL A 530 -14.58 40.67 -40.52
C VAL A 530 -15.34 40.27 -41.79
N SER A 531 -14.93 39.20 -42.48
CA SER A 531 -15.62 38.70 -43.68
C SER A 531 -17.06 38.27 -43.40
N LYS A 532 -17.35 37.68 -42.22
CA LYS A 532 -18.74 37.41 -41.80
C LYS A 532 -19.56 38.68 -41.61
N ARG A 533 -18.98 39.74 -41.03
CA ARG A 533 -19.65 41.04 -40.81
C ARG A 533 -19.84 41.84 -42.10
N LEU A 534 -18.94 41.68 -43.07
CA LEU A 534 -18.99 42.33 -44.38
C LEU A 534 -19.92 41.62 -45.38
N LYS A 535 -20.51 40.45 -45.05
CA LYS A 535 -21.55 39.86 -45.90
C LYS A 535 -22.73 40.86 -45.99
N PRO A 536 -23.11 41.32 -47.20
CA PRO A 536 -24.17 42.31 -47.34
C PRO A 536 -25.47 41.76 -46.76
N LYS A 537 -26.19 42.58 -45.99
CA LYS A 537 -27.55 42.25 -45.55
C LYS A 537 -28.38 42.01 -46.81
N PRO A 538 -29.16 40.90 -46.90
CA PRO A 538 -30.01 40.66 -48.06
C PRO A 538 -30.94 41.86 -48.25
N VAL A 539 -30.87 42.49 -49.43
CA VAL A 539 -31.72 43.63 -49.78
C VAL A 539 -33.17 43.16 -49.73
N ARG A 540 -33.98 43.71 -48.83
CA ARG A 540 -35.43 43.44 -48.83
C ARG A 540 -36.01 44.04 -50.11
N PRO A 541 -36.74 43.28 -50.95
CA PRO A 541 -37.33 43.85 -52.15
C PRO A 541 -38.27 44.99 -51.75
N VAL A 542 -38.04 46.18 -52.33
CA VAL A 542 -38.93 47.33 -52.16
C VAL A 542 -40.21 46.99 -52.89
N ILE A 543 -41.33 47.06 -52.19
CA ILE A 543 -42.63 46.70 -52.75
C ILE A 543 -43.45 47.97 -52.88
N MET A 544 -43.91 48.27 -54.08
CA MET A 544 -44.76 49.42 -54.36
C MET A 544 -46.22 48.97 -54.47
N PHE A 545 -47.16 49.90 -54.34
CA PHE A 545 -48.59 49.62 -54.51
C PHE A 545 -49.13 50.43 -55.68
N CYS A 546 -50.05 49.84 -56.45
CA CYS A 546 -50.72 50.53 -57.55
C CYS A 546 -51.53 51.70 -56.99
N PRO A 547 -51.34 52.95 -57.47
CA PRO A 547 -52.10 54.10 -56.98
C PRO A 547 -53.59 54.04 -57.37
N ASN A 548 -53.94 53.30 -58.43
CA ASN A 548 -55.32 53.23 -58.91
C ASN A 548 -56.17 52.18 -58.16
N CYS A 549 -55.59 51.02 -57.84
CA CYS A 549 -56.36 49.91 -57.24
C CYS A 549 -55.77 49.39 -55.92
N GLY A 550 -54.65 49.94 -55.46
CA GLY A 550 -53.99 49.54 -54.21
C GLY A 550 -53.27 48.18 -54.26
N SER A 551 -53.30 47.45 -55.38
CA SER A 551 -52.66 46.13 -55.49
C SER A 551 -51.15 46.23 -55.31
N ARG A 552 -50.56 45.23 -54.65
CA ARG A 552 -49.13 45.15 -54.36
C ARG A 552 -48.35 44.75 -55.63
N LEU A 553 -47.33 45.51 -55.99
CA LEU A 553 -46.57 45.36 -57.24
C LEU A 553 -45.06 45.26 -56.98
N PRO A 554 -44.33 44.49 -57.81
CA PRO A 554 -42.87 44.56 -57.88
C PRO A 554 -42.41 46.00 -58.17
N SER A 555 -41.27 46.41 -57.60
CA SER A 555 -40.74 47.79 -57.77
C SER A 555 -40.45 48.18 -59.22
N ASP A 556 -40.28 47.22 -60.11
CA ASP A 556 -39.98 47.43 -61.52
C ASP A 556 -41.24 47.43 -62.41
N ALA A 557 -42.43 47.12 -61.88
CA ALA A 557 -43.67 47.03 -62.64
C ALA A 557 -43.96 48.34 -63.42
N LEU A 558 -44.18 48.22 -64.73
CA LEU A 558 -44.51 49.34 -65.62
C LEU A 558 -46.02 49.58 -65.74
N PHE A 559 -46.81 48.56 -65.46
CA PHE A 559 -48.26 48.58 -65.48
C PHE A 559 -48.79 47.68 -64.36
N CYS A 560 -49.93 48.06 -63.79
CA CYS A 560 -50.63 47.19 -62.85
C CYS A 560 -51.32 46.07 -63.65
N PRO A 561 -50.97 44.79 -63.46
CA PRO A 561 -51.60 43.68 -64.18
C PRO A 561 -53.08 43.49 -63.80
N TYR A 562 -53.50 44.02 -62.65
CA TYR A 562 -54.86 43.86 -62.16
C TYR A 562 -55.85 44.89 -62.73
N CYS A 563 -55.39 46.12 -62.99
CA CYS A 563 -56.29 47.20 -63.43
C CYS A 563 -55.81 47.92 -64.70
N GLY A 564 -54.71 47.48 -65.31
CA GLY A 564 -54.13 48.08 -66.52
C GLY A 564 -53.52 49.48 -66.32
N TYR A 565 -53.45 50.00 -65.09
CA TYR A 565 -52.93 51.35 -64.84
C TYR A 565 -51.44 51.44 -65.18
N SER A 566 -51.08 52.35 -66.08
CA SER A 566 -49.70 52.59 -66.49
C SER A 566 -48.95 53.40 -65.44
N LEU A 567 -47.91 52.83 -64.85
CA LEU A 567 -47.03 53.48 -63.87
C LEU A 567 -45.95 54.36 -64.54
N LYS A 568 -45.98 54.50 -65.88
CA LYS A 568 -44.97 55.25 -66.66
C LYS A 568 -44.86 56.72 -66.26
N LEU A 569 -45.89 57.32 -65.66
CA LEU A 569 -45.89 58.73 -65.24
C LEU A 569 -45.38 58.95 -63.80
N LEU A 570 -45.16 57.88 -63.02
CA LEU A 570 -44.62 57.99 -61.66
C LEU A 570 -43.09 57.82 -61.60
N LYS A 571 -42.48 57.23 -62.65
CA LYS A 571 -41.01 57.08 -62.74
C LYS A 571 -40.25 58.35 -63.16
N THR A 572 -40.93 59.44 -63.51
CA THR A 572 -40.31 60.74 -63.85
C THR A 572 -40.26 61.73 -62.68
N ARG A 573 -40.67 61.33 -61.47
CA ARG A 573 -40.40 62.04 -60.22
C ARG A 573 -40.10 61.06 -59.09
N SER A 574 -38.96 60.38 -59.17
CA SER A 574 -38.24 59.81 -58.03
C SER A 574 -36.84 59.40 -58.46
#